data_AF-A0A8C2DZU6-F1
#
_entry.id   AF-A0A8C2DZU6-F1
#
_cell.length_a   1.000
_cell.length_b   1.000
_cell.length_c   1.000
_cell.angle_alpha   90.00
_cell.angle_beta   90.00
_cell.angle_gamma   90.00
#
_symmetry.space_group_name_H-M   'P 1'
#
loop_
_entity.id
_entity.type
_entity.pdbx_description
1 polymer ?
#
loop_
_entity_poly.entity_id
_entity_poly.type
_entity_poly.pdbx_seq_one_letter_code
_entity_poly.pdbx_strand_id
1 'polypeptide(L)'
;ITVYDQEHFQGRRCEFTACCQNIMEYGMETVRSLKVECGVWVGFEHSTFNGQQFILEKGDYPCWEAWSGSNAYRIERLMSFRPIYSAVSETICSRDTKDTHQQTL
;
A
#
# COMPACT_ATOMS: atom_id res chain seq x y z
N ILE A 1 -4.66 1.68 1.81
CA ILE A 1 -3.36 1.14 2.29
C ILE A 1 -2.51 2.31 2.74
N THR A 2 -1.84 2.18 3.87
CA THR A 2 -0.90 3.17 4.40
C THR A 2 0.48 2.56 4.38
N VAL A 3 1.44 3.20 3.73
CA VAL A 3 2.82 2.71 3.59
C VAL A 3 3.79 3.65 4.28
N TYR A 4 4.89 3.10 4.79
CA TYR A 4 5.89 3.79 5.58
C TYR A 4 7.29 3.52 5.02
N ASP A 5 8.17 4.52 5.08
CA ASP A 5 9.57 4.41 4.64
C ASP A 5 10.51 3.82 5.70
N GLN A 6 10.01 3.53 6.90
CA GLN A 6 10.71 2.79 7.96
C GLN A 6 9.87 1.61 8.46
N GLU A 7 10.54 0.66 9.13
CA GLU A 7 9.90 -0.48 9.79
C GLU A 7 9.06 -0.01 11.00
N HIS A 8 8.19 -0.89 11.49
CA HIS A 8 7.36 -0.66 12.67
C HIS A 8 6.50 0.63 12.60
N PHE A 9 6.03 0.97 11.39
CA PHE A 9 5.13 2.08 11.12
C PHE A 9 5.69 3.46 11.51
N GLN A 10 7.01 3.63 11.36
CA GLN A 10 7.74 4.86 11.65
C GLN A 10 8.07 5.65 10.36
N GLY A 11 8.61 6.85 10.54
CA GLY A 11 9.11 7.67 9.44
C GLY A 11 8.02 8.36 8.63
N ARG A 12 8.32 8.61 7.35
CA ARG A 12 7.37 9.22 6.41
C ARG A 12 6.29 8.19 6.08
N ARG A 13 5.05 8.65 5.98
CA ARG A 13 3.90 7.82 5.59
C ARG A 13 3.11 8.43 4.44
N CYS A 14 2.55 7.57 3.60
CA CYS A 14 1.64 7.94 2.53
C CYS A 14 0.40 7.03 2.55
N GLU A 15 -0.77 7.62 2.35
CA GLU A 15 -2.05 6.91 2.30
C GLU A 15 -2.55 6.81 0.86
N PHE A 16 -3.05 5.63 0.49
CA PHE A 16 -3.52 5.35 -0.86
C PHE A 16 -4.87 4.64 -0.84
N THR A 17 -5.77 5.13 -1.69
CA THR A 17 -7.07 4.53 -2.02
C THR A 17 -7.14 4.00 -3.45
N ALA A 18 -6.21 4.44 -4.31
CA ALA A 18 -6.06 4.02 -5.70
C ALA A 18 -4.69 3.35 -5.94
N CYS A 19 -4.45 2.88 -7.16
CA CYS A 19 -3.16 2.28 -7.51
C CYS A 19 -2.01 3.30 -7.45
N CYS A 20 -0.82 2.81 -7.12
CA CYS A 20 0.44 3.54 -7.16
C CYS A 20 1.38 2.77 -8.10
N GLN A 21 1.82 3.40 -9.19
CA GLN A 21 2.72 2.78 -10.16
C GLN A 21 4.19 2.86 -9.77
N ASN A 22 4.57 3.80 -8.91
CA ASN A 22 5.94 3.97 -8.47
C ASN A 22 6.01 4.79 -7.16
N ILE A 23 6.43 4.16 -6.07
CA ILE A 23 6.51 4.84 -4.76
C ILE A 23 7.57 5.95 -4.70
N MET A 24 8.55 5.93 -5.63
CA MET A 24 9.55 7.00 -5.73
C MET A 24 8.94 8.36 -6.06
N GLU A 25 7.78 8.40 -6.73
CA GLU A 25 7.04 9.64 -7.00
C GLU A 25 6.52 10.31 -5.72
N TYR A 26 6.45 9.54 -4.63
CA TYR A 26 6.08 9.99 -3.27
C TYR A 26 7.32 10.18 -2.37
N GLY A 27 8.51 10.16 -2.98
CA GLY A 27 9.79 10.39 -2.31
C GLY A 27 10.22 9.26 -1.37
N MET A 28 9.72 8.04 -1.55
CA MET A 28 10.16 6.85 -0.82
C MET A 28 11.03 5.99 -1.73
N GLU A 29 12.17 5.51 -1.22
CA GLU A 29 13.03 4.58 -1.96
C GLU A 29 12.42 3.17 -2.03
N THR A 30 11.74 2.74 -0.97
CA THR A 30 10.95 1.50 -0.88
C THR A 30 9.97 1.61 0.28
N VAL A 31 8.98 0.73 0.32
CA VAL A 31 8.11 0.53 1.49
C VAL A 31 8.80 -0.41 2.49
N ARG A 32 8.88 0.01 3.75
CA ARG A 32 9.51 -0.76 4.85
C ARG A 32 8.51 -1.32 5.85
N SER A 33 7.35 -0.69 5.99
CA SER A 33 6.20 -1.27 6.69
C SER A 33 4.90 -0.74 6.10
N LEU A 34 3.79 -1.46 6.29
CA LEU A 34 2.49 -1.03 5.76
C LEU A 34 1.32 -1.51 6.60
N LYS A 35 0.20 -0.81 6.48
CA LYS A 35 -1.09 -1.17 7.07
C LYS A 35 -2.16 -1.22 6.01
N VAL A 36 -2.95 -2.28 6.01
CA VAL A 36 -4.14 -2.40 5.17
C VAL A 36 -5.36 -2.36 6.07
N GLU A 37 -6.03 -1.21 6.10
CA GLU A 37 -7.24 -1.02 6.92
C GLU A 37 -8.47 -1.67 6.28
N CYS A 38 -8.55 -1.61 4.95
CA CYS A 38 -9.67 -2.11 4.16
C CYS A 38 -9.23 -2.65 2.79
N GLY A 39 -10.02 -3.61 2.29
CA GLY A 39 -9.83 -4.25 1.00
C GLY A 39 -8.66 -5.24 0.97
N VAL A 40 -8.34 -5.69 -0.24
CA VAL A 40 -7.16 -6.50 -0.54
C VAL A 40 -6.38 -5.79 -1.63
N TRP A 41 -5.07 -5.76 -1.48
CA TRP A 41 -4.15 -5.13 -2.42
C TRP A 41 -3.19 -6.18 -2.99
N VAL A 42 -2.69 -5.93 -4.19
CA VAL A 42 -1.53 -6.64 -4.72
C VAL A 42 -0.38 -5.66 -4.80
N GLY A 43 0.72 -5.99 -4.12
CA GLY A 43 2.00 -5.30 -4.18
C GLY A 43 2.96 -5.97 -5.16
N PHE A 44 3.89 -5.19 -5.70
CA PHE A 44 4.84 -5.62 -6.72
C PHE A 44 6.26 -5.16 -6.39
N GLU A 45 7.24 -6.03 -6.68
CA GLU A 45 8.66 -5.74 -6.47
C GLU A 45 9.15 -4.53 -7.27
N HIS A 46 8.66 -4.34 -8.49
CA HIS A 46 9.08 -3.25 -9.38
C HIS A 46 7.96 -2.25 -9.63
N SER A 47 8.34 -1.11 -10.21
CA SER A 47 7.37 -0.12 -10.69
C SER A 47 6.48 -0.71 -11.79
N THR A 48 5.41 0.01 -12.08
CA THR A 48 4.45 -0.30 -13.16
C THR A 48 3.85 -1.71 -13.08
N PHE A 49 3.69 -2.24 -11.85
CA PHE A 49 3.07 -3.53 -11.55
C PHE A 49 3.85 -4.76 -12.07
N ASN A 50 5.19 -4.72 -11.98
CA ASN A 50 6.08 -5.77 -12.47
C ASN A 50 6.84 -6.51 -11.35
N GLY A 51 7.33 -7.71 -11.67
CA GLY A 51 8.14 -8.52 -10.76
C GLY A 51 7.30 -9.42 -9.84
N GLN A 52 7.90 -9.81 -8.70
CA GLN A 52 7.24 -10.65 -7.70
C GLN A 52 5.98 -9.96 -7.14
N GLN A 53 4.93 -10.73 -6.94
CA GLN A 53 3.65 -10.26 -6.41
C GLN A 53 3.48 -10.65 -4.94
N PHE A 54 2.86 -9.76 -4.17
CA PHE A 54 2.52 -9.95 -2.76
C PHE A 54 1.04 -9.65 -2.56
N ILE A 55 0.30 -10.59 -1.97
CA ILE A 55 -1.09 -10.35 -1.58
C ILE A 55 -1.09 -9.69 -0.20
N LEU A 56 -1.67 -8.49 -0.13
CA LEU A 56 -1.72 -7.65 1.06
C LEU A 56 -3.18 -7.58 1.50
N GLU A 57 -3.56 -8.49 2.39
CA GLU A 57 -4.87 -8.52 3.02
C GLU A 57 -4.95 -7.51 4.16
N LYS A 58 -6.15 -7.33 4.73
CA LYS A 58 -6.34 -6.48 5.91
C LYS A 58 -5.42 -6.92 7.05
N GLY A 59 -4.57 -6.01 7.54
CA GLY A 59 -3.63 -6.33 8.60
C GLY A 59 -2.49 -5.32 8.73
N ASP A 60 -1.65 -5.58 9.74
CA ASP A 60 -0.46 -4.82 10.08
C ASP A 60 0.79 -5.60 9.64
N TYR A 61 1.64 -4.93 8.88
CA TYR A 61 2.86 -5.51 8.32
C TYR A 61 4.08 -4.69 8.76
N PRO A 62 4.68 -5.03 9.92
CA PRO A 62 5.69 -4.18 10.56
C PRO A 62 7.05 -4.18 9.85
N CYS A 63 7.35 -5.15 9.00
CA CYS A 63 8.59 -5.28 8.25
C CYS A 63 8.35 -6.10 6.98
N TRP A 64 9.32 -6.14 6.07
CA TRP A 64 9.17 -6.77 4.75
C TRP A 64 8.90 -8.27 4.82
N GLU A 65 9.42 -8.96 5.83
CA GLU A 65 9.16 -10.38 6.05
C GLU A 65 7.67 -10.69 6.25
N ALA A 66 6.89 -9.72 6.75
CA ALA A 66 5.47 -9.91 7.02
C ALA A 66 4.63 -10.07 5.75
N TRP A 67 5.07 -9.54 4.59
CA TRP A 67 4.38 -9.72 3.31
C TRP A 67 5.12 -10.62 2.32
N SER A 68 6.44 -10.74 2.43
CA SER A 68 7.23 -11.60 1.54
C SER A 68 7.20 -13.09 1.94
N GLY A 69 6.84 -13.40 3.19
CA GLY A 69 6.87 -14.75 3.74
C GLY A 69 8.29 -15.33 3.78
N SER A 70 8.38 -16.66 3.81
CA SER A 70 9.65 -17.41 3.83
C SER A 70 10.22 -17.64 2.43
N ASN A 71 10.28 -16.58 1.61
CA ASN A 71 10.84 -16.69 0.27
C ASN A 71 12.35 -17.02 0.36
N ALA A 72 12.81 -17.95 -0.49
CA ALA A 72 14.22 -18.35 -0.56
C ALA A 72 15.14 -17.17 -0.94
N TYR A 73 14.58 -16.15 -1.60
CA TYR A 73 15.28 -14.92 -1.94
C TYR A 73 14.75 -13.75 -1.10
N ARG A 74 15.68 -12.96 -0.55
CA ARG A 74 15.35 -11.70 0.13
C ARG A 74 14.83 -10.70 -0.90
N ILE A 75 13.52 -10.46 -0.89
CA ILE A 75 12.88 -9.44 -1.71
C ILE A 75 12.26 -8.41 -0.75
N GLU A 76 13.03 -7.37 -0.45
CA GLU A 76 12.60 -6.26 0.41
C GLU A 76 11.90 -5.13 -0.37
N ARG A 77 11.95 -5.18 -1.71
CA ARG A 77 11.42 -4.11 -2.56
C ARG A 77 9.92 -4.26 -2.75
N LEU A 78 9.21 -3.17 -2.50
CA LEU A 78 7.79 -2.99 -2.82
C LEU A 78 7.63 -1.59 -3.44
N MET A 79 7.50 -1.55 -4.76
CA MET A 79 7.63 -0.33 -5.55
C MET A 79 6.31 0.13 -6.17
N SER A 80 5.36 -0.79 -6.38
CA SER A 80 4.03 -0.46 -6.89
C SER A 80 2.97 -1.36 -6.27
N PHE A 81 1.72 -0.89 -6.25
CA PHE A 81 0.59 -1.66 -5.74
C PHE A 81 -0.73 -1.17 -6.31
N ARG A 82 -1.72 -2.05 -6.35
CA ARG A 82 -3.09 -1.70 -6.75
C ARG A 82 -4.14 -2.45 -5.94
N PRO A 83 -5.35 -1.88 -5.77
CA PRO A 83 -6.47 -2.62 -5.22
C PRO A 83 -6.79 -3.86 -6.06
N ILE A 84 -7.19 -4.93 -5.40
CA ILE A 84 -7.85 -6.08 -6.04
C ILE A 84 -9.36 -5.84 -5.91
N TYR A 85 -9.97 -5.31 -6.97
CA TYR A 85 -11.42 -5.21 -7.05
C TYR A 85 -11.98 -6.61 -7.29
N SER A 86 -12.52 -7.25 -6.25
CA SER A 86 -13.39 -8.40 -6.43
C SER A 86 -14.76 -7.92 -6.91
N ALA A 87 -15.42 -8.69 -7.79
CA ALA A 87 -16.83 -8.47 -8.15
C ALA A 87 -17.79 -8.64 -6.96
N VAL A 88 -17.27 -8.99 -5.78
CA VAL A 88 -18.02 -9.12 -4.52
C VAL A 88 -17.49 -8.10 -3.52
N SER A 89 -18.07 -6.89 -3.58
CA SER A 89 -18.16 -5.85 -2.54
C SER A 89 -17.74 -4.48 -3.05
N GLU A 90 -18.67 -3.82 -3.75
CA GLU A 90 -18.68 -2.35 -3.94
C GLU A 90 -18.94 -1.59 -2.61
N THR A 91 -18.82 -2.21 -1.44
CA THR A 91 -19.38 -1.63 -0.20
C THR A 91 -18.36 -0.99 0.76
N ILE A 92 -17.06 -0.99 0.50
CA ILE A 92 -16.11 -0.46 1.50
C ILE A 92 -15.11 0.53 0.88
N CYS A 93 -15.58 1.78 0.67
CA CYS A 93 -14.91 3.01 1.15
C CYS A 93 -15.74 4.29 0.91
N SER A 94 -17.08 4.25 0.96
CA SER A 94 -17.92 5.44 0.74
C SER A 94 -18.22 6.27 2.01
N ARG A 95 -17.37 6.22 3.04
CA ARG A 95 -17.39 7.06 4.25
C ARG A 95 -15.92 7.21 4.66
N ASP A 96 -15.25 8.36 4.60
CA ASP A 96 -15.68 9.73 4.90
C ASP A 96 -15.03 10.74 3.95
N THR A 97 -15.85 11.51 3.23
CA THR A 97 -15.51 12.85 2.71
C THR A 97 -16.74 13.73 2.88
N LYS A 98 -17.04 14.05 4.13
CA LYS A 98 -17.77 15.27 4.50
C LYS A 98 -16.91 16.01 5.51
N ASP A 99 -16.84 17.32 5.36
CA ASP A 99 -15.92 18.30 5.95
C ASP A 99 -14.61 18.42 5.16
N THR A 100 -14.51 19.31 4.16
CA THR A 100 -14.49 20.75 4.41
C THR A 100 -14.97 21.53 3.17
N HIS A 101 -16.13 22.17 3.31
CA HIS A 101 -16.46 23.37 2.54
C HIS A 101 -15.77 24.57 3.20
N GLN A 102 -14.72 25.07 2.57
CA GLN A 102 -14.25 26.47 2.49
C GLN A 102 -12.91 26.39 1.73
N GLN A 103 -12.75 27.01 0.56
CA GLN A 103 -12.84 28.46 0.39
C GLN A 103 -13.19 28.83 -1.06
N THR A 104 -14.07 29.83 -1.17
CA THR A 104 -14.42 30.57 -2.39
C THR A 104 -13.53 31.81 -2.50
N LEU A 105 -13.26 32.20 -3.75
CA LEU A 105 -12.45 33.31 -4.30
C LEU A 105 -10.94 33.06 -4.42
#